data_AF-A0AAV9W0G7-F1
#
_entry.id   AF-A0AAV9W0G7-F1
#
_cell.length_a   1.000
_cell.length_b   1.000
_cell.length_c   1.000
_cell.angle_alpha   90.00
_cell.angle_beta   90.00
_cell.angle_gamma   90.00
#
_symmetry.space_group_name_H-M   'P 1'
#
loop_
_entity.id
_entity.type
_entity.pdbx_description
1 polymer ?
#
loop_
_entity_poly.entity_id
_entity_poly.type
_entity_poly.pdbx_seq_one_letter_code
_entity_poly.pdbx_strand_id
1 'polypeptide(L)'
;MNGDDPFIQVQQDVTVLLQTTRQLFSSYLRIRSLASSRTSPELTSAHSELEGALADLEIDLEDLRLAVSEGERDPYRFGLEVEAVAKRRKWLREVESELSDIKEELGKEAAIMAGSVKGRQPTTVVSSYDDDNGSRAGDDSYTQFEHMHQQELMRNQDDQLESVYRTVGNLRMQANDMSRELEEQAVILDETDAIAERVDGRLRKGMKNLTEFARANEDKYSSCCIAILIFVLILLLVLLLIL
;
A
#
# COMPACT_ATOMS: atom_id res chain seq x y z
N MET A 1 -23.84 8.81 -13.52
CA MET A 1 -23.44 8.92 -12.10
C MET A 1 -22.37 7.87 -11.89
N ASN A 2 -21.12 8.18 -12.21
CA ASN A 2 -20.01 7.30 -11.83
C ASN A 2 -19.78 7.60 -10.36
N GLY A 3 -20.44 6.83 -9.49
CA GLY A 3 -20.02 6.75 -8.10
C GLY A 3 -18.67 6.07 -8.11
N ASP A 4 -17.65 6.76 -7.60
CA ASP A 4 -16.30 6.23 -7.46
C ASP A 4 -16.38 4.85 -6.82
N ASP A 5 -15.84 3.85 -7.50
CA ASP A 5 -15.85 2.48 -7.00
C ASP A 5 -15.06 2.46 -5.68
N PRO A 6 -15.70 2.13 -4.54
CA PRO A 6 -15.05 2.17 -3.24
C PRO A 6 -13.83 1.23 -3.18
N PHE A 7 -13.80 0.19 -4.02
CA PHE A 7 -12.65 -0.69 -4.14
C PHE A 7 -11.40 0.07 -4.58
N ILE A 8 -11.53 1.00 -5.54
CA ILE A 8 -10.39 1.72 -6.12
C ILE A 8 -9.79 2.69 -5.09
N GLN A 9 -10.64 3.30 -4.24
CA GLN A 9 -10.17 4.17 -3.17
C GLN A 9 -9.37 3.39 -2.13
N VAL A 10 -9.93 2.28 -1.61
CA VAL A 10 -9.22 1.44 -0.64
C VAL A 10 -7.97 0.82 -1.25
N GLN A 11 -7.98 0.48 -2.55
CA GLN A 11 -6.79 0.02 -3.27
C GLN A 11 -5.66 1.06 -3.24
N GLN A 12 -5.98 2.35 -3.40
CA GLN A 12 -5.00 3.44 -3.31
C GLN A 12 -4.43 3.55 -1.89
N ASP A 13 -5.31 3.51 -0.88
CA ASP A 13 -4.91 3.59 0.54
C ASP A 13 -3.99 2.42 0.92
N VAL A 14 -4.35 1.19 0.54
CA VAL A 14 -3.53 -0.01 0.74
C VAL A 14 -2.19 0.09 0.01
N THR A 15 -2.16 0.69 -1.19
CA THR A 15 -0.90 0.89 -1.93
C THR A 15 0.04 1.86 -1.19
N VAL A 16 -0.50 2.94 -0.63
CA VAL A 16 0.26 3.91 0.18
C VAL A 16 0.76 3.26 1.48
N LEU A 17 -0.08 2.49 2.15
CA LEU A 17 0.29 1.77 3.38
C LEU A 17 1.34 0.69 3.11
N LEU A 18 1.21 -0.07 2.03
CA LEU A 18 2.21 -1.04 1.58
C LEU A 18 3.56 -0.37 1.33
N GLN A 19 3.56 0.81 0.72
CA GLN A 19 4.78 1.55 0.47
C GLN A 19 5.44 2.04 1.77
N THR A 20 4.63 2.51 2.72
CA THR A 20 5.11 2.89 4.06
C THR A 20 5.72 1.68 4.78
N THR A 21 5.06 0.52 4.69
CA THR A 21 5.54 -0.76 5.24
C THR A 21 6.89 -1.16 4.63
N ARG A 22 7.08 -1.03 3.31
CA ARG A 22 8.37 -1.27 2.64
C ARG A 22 9.47 -0.34 3.15
N GLN A 23 9.16 0.94 3.38
CA GLN A 23 10.12 1.90 3.93
C GLN A 23 10.51 1.55 5.37
N LEU A 24 9.54 1.19 6.21
CA LEU A 24 9.78 0.73 7.58
C LEU A 24 10.63 -0.53 7.60
N PHE A 25 10.35 -1.50 6.71
CA PHE A 25 11.13 -2.72 6.59
C PHE A 25 12.59 -2.47 6.18
N SER A 26 12.82 -1.60 5.20
CA SER A 26 14.17 -1.18 4.81
C SER A 26 14.90 -0.47 5.95
N SER A 27 14.21 0.40 6.69
CA SER A 27 14.77 1.07 7.87
C SER A 27 15.13 0.07 8.97
N TYR A 28 14.26 -0.90 9.25
CA TYR A 28 14.50 -1.98 10.19
C TYR A 28 15.76 -2.79 9.83
N LEU A 29 15.89 -3.21 8.58
CA LEU A 29 17.06 -3.96 8.10
C LEU A 29 18.35 -3.14 8.21
N ARG A 30 18.28 -1.84 7.91
CA ARG A 30 19.42 -0.91 8.06
C ARG A 30 19.81 -0.71 9.51
N ILE A 31 18.87 -0.41 10.40
CA ILE A 31 19.14 -0.22 11.84
C ILE A 31 19.75 -1.49 12.41
N ARG A 32 19.22 -2.66 12.03
CA ARG A 32 19.77 -3.96 12.39
C ARG A 32 21.22 -4.10 11.94
N SER A 33 21.54 -3.75 10.69
CA SER A 33 22.91 -3.86 10.16
C SER A 33 23.92 -2.96 10.88
N LEU A 34 23.45 -1.85 11.47
CA LEU A 34 24.29 -0.88 12.17
C LEU A 34 24.33 -1.09 13.69
N ALA A 35 23.37 -1.83 14.25
CA ALA A 35 23.25 -2.01 15.69
C ALA A 35 24.28 -3.02 16.20
N SER A 36 25.16 -2.58 17.11
CA SER A 36 26.11 -3.45 17.81
C SER A 36 25.45 -4.45 18.78
N SER A 37 24.19 -4.21 19.15
CA SER A 37 23.40 -5.09 20.02
C SER A 37 22.03 -5.35 19.40
N ARG A 38 21.67 -6.63 19.39
CA ARG A 38 20.38 -7.18 18.92
C ARG A 38 19.17 -6.77 19.78
N THR A 39 19.40 -6.13 20.92
CA THR A 39 18.35 -5.62 21.82
C THR A 39 18.38 -4.10 21.93
N SER A 40 18.88 -3.40 20.90
CA SER A 40 18.87 -1.94 20.91
C SER A 40 17.42 -1.43 20.95
N PRO A 41 17.14 -0.37 21.73
CA PRO A 41 15.78 0.17 21.83
C PRO A 41 15.26 0.64 20.46
N GLU A 42 16.14 1.17 19.61
CA GLU A 42 15.84 1.55 18.23
C GLU A 42 15.38 0.37 17.37
N LEU A 43 16.01 -0.79 17.50
CA LEU A 43 15.63 -2.00 16.75
C LEU A 43 14.26 -2.52 17.20
N THR A 44 14.01 -2.50 18.51
CA THR A 44 12.70 -2.91 19.07
C THR A 44 11.59 -1.93 18.66
N SER A 45 11.86 -0.62 18.64
CA SER A 45 10.90 0.38 18.15
C SER A 45 10.59 0.16 16.68
N ALA A 46 11.62 0.04 15.84
CA ALA A 46 11.47 -0.20 14.41
C ALA A 46 10.74 -1.52 14.11
N HIS A 47 10.96 -2.57 14.90
CA HIS A 47 10.22 -3.82 14.82
C HIS A 47 8.74 -3.62 15.15
N SER A 48 8.43 -2.95 16.26
CA SER A 48 7.05 -2.70 16.68
C SER A 48 6.28 -1.82 15.70
N GLU A 49 6.93 -0.81 15.12
CA GLU A 49 6.34 0.07 14.11
C GLU A 49 6.02 -0.69 12.82
N LEU A 50 6.95 -1.55 12.37
CA LEU A 50 6.72 -2.42 11.21
C LEU A 50 5.57 -3.41 11.48
N GLU A 51 5.56 -4.05 12.64
CA GLU A 51 4.52 -5.01 13.02
C GLU A 51 3.12 -4.35 13.06
N GLY A 52 3.03 -3.12 13.57
CA GLY A 52 1.81 -2.33 13.55
C GLY A 52 1.33 -2.05 12.11
N ALA A 53 2.22 -1.56 11.24
CA ALA A 53 1.88 -1.29 9.84
C ALA A 53 1.46 -2.55 9.07
N LEU A 54 2.11 -3.69 9.34
CA LEU A 54 1.72 -4.99 8.77
C LEU A 54 0.33 -5.43 9.25
N ALA A 55 0.00 -5.21 10.53
CA ALA A 55 -1.31 -5.54 11.09
C ALA A 55 -2.44 -4.68 10.49
N ASP A 56 -2.20 -3.38 10.32
CA ASP A 56 -3.14 -2.48 9.65
C ASP A 56 -3.39 -2.94 8.20
N LEU A 57 -2.32 -3.29 7.48
CA LEU A 57 -2.43 -3.78 6.10
C LEU A 57 -3.21 -5.10 6.00
N GLU A 58 -3.05 -6.02 6.96
CA GLU A 58 -3.83 -7.27 6.98
C GLU A 58 -5.32 -7.04 7.14
N ILE A 59 -5.71 -6.06 7.96
CA ILE A 59 -7.11 -5.70 8.16
C ILE A 59 -7.70 -5.19 6.85
N ASP A 60 -7.02 -4.25 6.19
CA ASP A 60 -7.49 -3.68 4.93
C ASP A 60 -7.56 -4.73 3.80
N LEU A 61 -6.60 -5.67 3.76
CA LEU A 61 -6.59 -6.75 2.77
C LEU A 61 -7.72 -7.75 2.96
N GLU A 62 -8.11 -8.05 4.21
CA GLU A 62 -9.25 -8.95 4.47
C GLU A 62 -10.55 -8.35 3.94
N ASP A 63 -10.76 -7.04 4.13
CA ASP A 63 -11.92 -6.33 3.60
C ASP A 63 -11.92 -6.34 2.05
N LEU A 64 -10.76 -6.13 1.42
CA LEU A 64 -10.62 -6.22 -0.03
C LEU A 64 -10.83 -7.65 -0.55
N ARG A 65 -10.40 -8.67 0.18
CA ARG A 65 -10.64 -10.09 -0.15
C ARG A 65 -12.11 -10.43 -0.16
N LEU A 66 -12.85 -9.95 0.83
CA LEU A 66 -14.31 -10.07 0.89
C LEU A 66 -14.96 -9.35 -0.29
N ALA A 67 -14.54 -8.11 -0.58
CA ALA A 67 -15.06 -7.34 -1.71
C ALA A 67 -14.82 -8.03 -3.06
N VAL A 68 -13.65 -8.61 -3.29
CA VAL A 68 -13.34 -9.38 -4.50
C VAL A 68 -14.19 -10.65 -4.57
N SER A 69 -14.31 -11.40 -3.46
CA SER A 69 -15.14 -12.62 -3.39
C SER A 69 -16.61 -12.33 -3.72
N GLU A 70 -17.17 -11.24 -3.22
CA GLU A 70 -18.55 -10.84 -3.56
C GLU A 70 -18.67 -10.38 -5.02
N GLY A 71 -17.68 -9.66 -5.53
CA GLY A 71 -17.60 -9.28 -6.93
C GLY A 71 -17.49 -10.47 -7.90
N GLU A 72 -16.88 -11.59 -7.48
CA GLU A 72 -16.82 -12.82 -8.27
C GLU A 72 -18.15 -13.57 -8.32
N ARG A 73 -18.92 -13.52 -7.24
CA ARG A 73 -20.21 -14.22 -7.13
C ARG A 73 -21.28 -13.58 -8.00
N ASP A 74 -21.35 -12.25 -8.01
CA ASP A 74 -22.36 -11.52 -8.79
C ASP A 74 -21.79 -10.20 -9.38
N PRO A 75 -20.97 -10.28 -10.44
CA PRO A 75 -20.36 -9.09 -11.06
C PRO A 75 -21.40 -8.08 -11.58
N TYR A 76 -22.51 -8.60 -12.13
CA TYR A 76 -23.53 -7.78 -12.79
C TYR A 76 -24.33 -6.93 -11.80
N ARG A 77 -24.56 -7.43 -10.57
CA ARG A 77 -25.21 -6.66 -9.50
C ARG A 77 -24.44 -5.39 -9.12
N PHE A 78 -23.12 -5.42 -9.27
CA PHE A 78 -22.26 -4.28 -9.00
C PHE A 78 -21.87 -3.50 -10.26
N GLY A 79 -22.40 -3.87 -11.43
CA GLY A 79 -22.05 -3.25 -12.71
C GLY A 79 -20.58 -3.44 -13.09
N LEU A 80 -19.94 -4.51 -12.58
CA LEU A 80 -18.53 -4.80 -12.80
C LEU A 80 -18.32 -5.72 -14.01
N GLU A 81 -17.29 -5.43 -14.78
CA GLU A 81 -16.81 -6.33 -15.83
C GLU A 81 -16.05 -7.50 -15.21
N VAL A 82 -16.25 -8.72 -15.72
CA VAL A 82 -15.58 -9.93 -15.22
C VAL A 82 -14.05 -9.80 -15.30
N GLU A 83 -13.54 -9.09 -16.30
CA GLU A 83 -12.12 -8.75 -16.42
C GLU A 83 -11.63 -7.85 -15.28
N ALA A 84 -12.44 -6.87 -14.86
CA ALA A 84 -12.10 -5.98 -13.75
C ALA A 84 -11.94 -6.78 -12.45
N VAL A 85 -12.86 -7.70 -12.15
CA VAL A 85 -12.77 -8.58 -10.97
C VAL A 85 -11.52 -9.47 -11.03
N ALA A 86 -11.20 -10.02 -12.21
CA ALA A 86 -10.00 -10.82 -12.41
C ALA A 86 -8.70 -10.02 -12.15
N LYS A 87 -8.66 -8.74 -12.55
CA LYS A 87 -7.55 -7.81 -12.25
C LYS A 87 -7.43 -7.55 -10.75
N ARG A 88 -8.54 -7.26 -10.05
CA ARG A 88 -8.56 -7.02 -8.60
C ARG A 88 -8.01 -8.21 -7.81
N ARG A 89 -8.46 -9.41 -8.17
CA ARG A 89 -7.97 -10.65 -7.56
C ARG A 89 -6.48 -10.86 -7.82
N LYS A 90 -5.99 -10.55 -9.02
CA LYS A 90 -4.57 -10.69 -9.34
C LYS A 90 -3.73 -9.76 -8.46
N TRP A 91 -4.10 -8.49 -8.41
CA TRP A 91 -3.44 -7.50 -7.57
C TRP A 91 -3.47 -7.89 -6.08
N LEU A 92 -4.62 -8.33 -5.57
CA LEU A 92 -4.75 -8.74 -4.16
C LEU A 92 -3.76 -9.87 -3.82
N ARG A 93 -3.63 -10.89 -4.67
CA ARG A 93 -2.66 -11.97 -4.47
C ARG A 93 -1.21 -11.52 -4.51
N GLU A 94 -0.89 -10.53 -5.35
CA GLU A 94 0.47 -9.96 -5.42
C GLU A 94 0.80 -9.27 -4.09
N VAL A 95 -0.13 -8.48 -3.54
CA VAL A 95 0.05 -7.80 -2.25
C VAL A 95 0.09 -8.80 -1.08
N GLU A 96 -0.79 -9.80 -1.05
CA GLU A 96 -0.80 -10.86 -0.03
C GLU A 96 0.51 -11.67 -0.04
N SER A 97 1.04 -11.99 -1.22
CA SER A 97 2.33 -12.69 -1.36
C SER A 97 3.46 -11.86 -0.77
N GLU A 98 3.52 -10.57 -1.11
CA GLU A 98 4.57 -9.69 -0.61
C GLU A 98 4.49 -9.49 0.91
N LEU A 99 3.28 -9.35 1.45
CA LEU A 99 3.06 -9.26 2.88
C LEU A 99 3.52 -10.53 3.60
N SER A 100 3.21 -11.70 3.04
CA SER A 100 3.68 -12.99 3.53
C SER A 100 5.20 -13.07 3.51
N ASP A 101 5.86 -12.61 2.44
CA ASP A 101 7.32 -12.63 2.33
C ASP A 101 7.99 -11.74 3.39
N ILE A 102 7.46 -10.53 3.62
CA ILE A 102 7.95 -9.61 4.67
C ILE A 102 7.76 -10.23 6.07
N LYS A 103 6.61 -10.84 6.33
CA LYS A 103 6.33 -11.52 7.60
C LYS A 103 7.20 -12.75 7.82
N GLU A 104 7.43 -13.55 6.78
CA GLU A 104 8.29 -14.72 6.86
C GLU A 104 9.73 -14.31 7.18
N GLU A 105 10.23 -13.26 6.54
CA GLU A 105 11.56 -12.72 6.83
C GLU A 105 11.64 -12.22 8.28
N LEU A 106 10.65 -11.46 8.74
CA LEU A 106 10.59 -11.00 10.14
C LEU A 106 10.56 -12.17 11.14
N GLY A 107 9.81 -13.23 10.83
CA GLY A 107 9.69 -14.44 11.65
C GLY A 107 10.96 -15.28 11.69
N LYS A 108 11.64 -15.48 10.54
CA LYS A 108 12.96 -16.13 10.47
C LYS A 108 13.96 -15.40 11.35
N GLU A 109 13.93 -14.08 11.32
CA GLU A 109 14.83 -13.24 12.09
C GLU A 109 14.56 -13.30 13.60
N ALA A 110 13.29 -13.29 14.00
CA ALA A 110 12.91 -13.54 15.40
C ALA A 110 13.35 -14.94 15.88
N ALA A 111 13.30 -15.96 15.02
CA ALA A 111 13.77 -17.31 15.34
C ALA A 111 15.30 -17.37 15.50
N ILE A 112 16.07 -16.64 14.67
CA ILE A 112 17.53 -16.53 14.81
C ILE A 112 17.89 -15.80 16.12
N MET A 113 17.16 -14.75 16.48
CA MET A 113 17.30 -14.05 17.77
C MET A 113 17.06 -15.00 18.96
N ALA A 114 15.99 -15.79 18.92
CA ALA A 114 15.68 -16.76 19.98
C ALA A 114 16.69 -17.92 20.05
N GLY A 115 17.22 -18.35 18.91
CA GLY A 115 18.26 -19.39 18.82
C GLY A 115 19.60 -18.96 19.42
N SER A 116 20.02 -17.71 19.20
CA SER A 116 21.26 -17.17 19.77
C SER A 116 21.25 -17.07 21.30
N VAL A 117 20.07 -16.92 21.91
CA VAL A 117 19.91 -16.88 23.38
C VAL A 117 20.05 -18.28 23.99
N LYS A 118 19.66 -19.34 23.27
CA LYS A 118 19.71 -20.73 23.76
C LYS A 118 21.10 -21.37 23.68
N GLY A 119 22.02 -20.80 22.88
CA GLY A 119 23.44 -21.17 22.86
C GLY A 119 24.25 -20.65 24.06
N ARG A 120 23.68 -19.74 24.85
CA ARG A 120 24.30 -19.21 26.07
C ARG A 120 23.82 -20.01 27.28
N GLN A 121 24.21 -21.29 27.37
CA GLN A 121 24.28 -21.93 28.68
C GLN A 121 25.54 -21.39 29.37
N PRO A 122 25.43 -20.60 30.45
CA PRO A 122 26.55 -20.51 31.37
C PRO A 122 26.58 -21.86 32.06
N THR A 123 27.53 -22.73 31.73
CA THR A 123 27.96 -23.76 32.68
C THR A 123 28.54 -23.03 33.88
N THR A 124 27.66 -22.61 34.80
CA THR A 124 28.01 -22.25 36.16
C THR A 124 28.54 -23.51 36.82
N VAL A 125 29.84 -23.74 36.70
CA VAL A 125 30.52 -24.74 37.51
C VAL A 125 30.52 -24.17 38.92
N VAL A 126 29.57 -24.64 39.74
CA VAL A 126 29.56 -24.39 41.18
C VAL A 126 30.85 -25.01 41.72
N SER A 127 31.89 -24.20 41.90
CA SER A 127 33.10 -24.62 42.60
C SER A 127 32.86 -24.44 44.09
N SER A 128 32.50 -25.53 44.75
CA SER A 128 32.58 -25.68 46.20
C SER A 128 34.02 -25.42 46.64
N TYR A 129 34.19 -24.47 47.56
CA TYR A 129 35.45 -24.13 48.20
C TYR A 129 36.04 -25.36 48.91
N ASP A 130 37.22 -25.80 48.47
CA ASP A 130 38.15 -26.52 49.32
C ASP A 130 39.58 -26.30 48.81
N ASP A 131 40.38 -25.72 49.70
CA ASP A 131 41.81 -25.88 49.93
C ASP A 131 42.87 -25.53 48.86
N ASP A 132 43.71 -24.58 49.29
CA ASP A 132 45.18 -24.55 49.25
C ASP A 132 45.98 -24.69 47.93
N ASN A 133 47.04 -23.88 47.91
CA ASN A 133 48.27 -24.02 47.15
C ASN A 133 48.32 -23.42 45.72
N GLY A 134 49.35 -22.59 45.52
CA GLY A 134 49.52 -21.71 44.38
C GLY A 134 49.86 -22.41 43.07
N SER A 135 49.42 -21.79 41.97
CA SER A 135 50.07 -21.86 40.65
C SER A 135 49.46 -20.81 39.71
N ARG A 136 50.24 -19.80 39.33
CA ARG A 136 49.91 -18.74 38.36
C ARG A 136 50.07 -19.23 36.91
N ALA A 137 49.49 -20.39 36.58
CA ALA A 137 49.67 -21.05 35.28
C ALA A 137 48.35 -21.48 34.58
N GLY A 138 47.19 -21.28 35.23
CA GLY A 138 45.87 -21.63 34.67
C GLY A 138 45.11 -20.48 33.99
N ASP A 139 45.60 -19.25 34.11
CA ASP A 139 44.92 -18.03 33.64
C ASP A 139 45.06 -17.82 32.11
N ASP A 140 46.21 -18.20 31.53
CA ASP A 140 46.50 -18.06 30.10
C ASP A 140 45.64 -18.98 29.21
N SER A 141 45.35 -20.22 29.65
CA SER A 141 44.55 -21.15 28.84
C SER A 141 43.07 -20.76 28.80
N TYR A 142 42.56 -20.15 29.87
CA TYR A 142 41.18 -19.69 29.96
C TYR A 142 40.97 -18.42 29.14
N THR A 143 41.87 -17.44 29.29
CA THR A 143 41.86 -16.20 28.50
C THR A 143 42.06 -16.48 27.00
N GLN A 144 42.91 -17.43 26.63
CA GLN A 144 43.10 -17.82 25.22
C GLN A 144 41.86 -18.51 24.63
N PHE A 145 41.15 -19.32 25.41
CA PHE A 145 39.89 -19.93 24.98
C PHE A 145 38.78 -18.88 24.82
N GLU A 146 38.66 -17.92 25.74
CA GLU A 146 37.74 -16.77 25.61
C GLU A 146 38.06 -15.96 24.35
N HIS A 147 39.34 -15.72 24.06
CA HIS A 147 39.77 -14.96 22.87
C HIS A 147 39.43 -15.67 21.56
N MET A 148 39.59 -17.01 21.51
CA MET A 148 39.18 -17.81 20.34
C MET A 148 37.66 -17.80 20.17
N HIS A 149 36.90 -17.93 21.27
CA HIS A 149 35.45 -17.92 21.22
C HIS A 149 34.90 -16.55 20.80
N GLN A 150 35.54 -15.46 21.26
CA GLN A 150 35.19 -14.10 20.86
C GLN A 150 35.51 -13.82 19.39
N GLN A 151 36.61 -14.38 18.85
CA GLN A 151 36.91 -14.31 17.42
C GLN A 151 35.89 -15.08 16.57
N GLU A 152 35.45 -16.25 17.02
CA GLU A 152 34.43 -17.04 16.32
C GLU A 152 33.07 -16.32 16.32
N LEU A 153 32.73 -15.65 17.42
CA LEU A 153 31.53 -14.82 17.53
C LEU A 153 31.59 -13.56 16.64
N MET A 154 32.77 -12.91 16.51
CA MET A 154 32.95 -11.79 15.57
C MET A 154 32.85 -12.25 14.12
N ARG A 155 33.42 -13.41 13.80
CA ARG A 155 33.42 -13.95 12.44
C ARG A 155 32.02 -14.35 11.96
N ASN A 156 31.20 -14.92 12.85
CA ASN A 156 29.78 -15.19 12.56
C ASN A 156 28.94 -13.91 12.37
N GLN A 157 29.33 -12.78 12.99
CA GLN A 157 28.68 -11.49 12.77
C GLN A 157 29.08 -10.89 11.42
N ASP A 158 30.36 -10.99 11.03
CA ASP A 158 30.85 -10.47 9.74
C ASP A 158 30.24 -11.19 8.54
N ASP A 159 30.13 -12.53 8.57
CA ASP A 159 29.51 -13.32 7.49
C ASP A 159 28.00 -12.98 7.34
N GLN A 160 27.32 -12.64 8.44
CA GLN A 160 25.92 -12.19 8.40
C GLN A 160 25.80 -10.76 7.86
N LEU A 161 26.71 -9.86 8.24
CA LEU A 161 26.75 -8.49 7.73
C LEU A 161 26.97 -8.45 6.21
N GLU A 162 27.74 -9.37 5.63
CA GLU A 162 27.93 -9.43 4.17
C GLU A 162 26.65 -9.79 3.42
N SER A 163 25.86 -10.74 3.94
CA SER A 163 24.56 -11.09 3.34
C SER A 163 23.56 -9.93 3.43
N VAL A 164 23.54 -9.23 4.56
CA VAL A 164 22.70 -8.04 4.77
C VAL A 164 23.18 -6.87 3.91
N TYR A 165 24.48 -6.71 3.66
CA TYR A 165 25.01 -5.66 2.79
C TYR A 165 24.56 -5.83 1.33
N ARG A 166 24.48 -7.07 0.84
CA ARG A 166 23.91 -7.36 -0.49
C ARG A 166 22.42 -7.06 -0.53
N THR A 167 21.68 -7.46 0.50
CA THR A 167 20.24 -7.20 0.57
C THR A 167 19.93 -5.70 0.71
N VAL A 168 20.68 -4.96 1.54
CA VAL A 168 20.57 -3.49 1.68
C VAL A 168 21.02 -2.78 0.40
N GLY A 169 22.04 -3.30 -0.31
CA GLY A 169 22.46 -2.79 -1.61
C GLY A 169 21.35 -2.89 -2.67
N ASN A 170 20.65 -4.02 -2.70
CA ASN A 170 19.50 -4.23 -3.59
C ASN A 170 18.28 -3.40 -3.16
N LEU A 171 17.99 -3.31 -1.86
CA LEU A 171 16.91 -2.48 -1.32
C LEU A 171 17.14 -0.99 -1.52
N ARG A 172 18.40 -0.51 -1.49
CA ARG A 172 18.75 0.88 -1.82
C ARG A 172 18.51 1.18 -3.29
N MET A 173 18.74 0.20 -4.17
CA MET A 173 18.42 0.33 -5.59
C MET A 173 16.90 0.36 -5.81
N GLN A 174 16.16 -0.52 -5.13
CA GLN A 174 14.71 -0.55 -5.13
C GLN A 174 14.07 0.71 -4.51
N ALA A 175 14.64 1.27 -3.44
CA ALA A 175 14.16 2.52 -2.84
C ALA A 175 14.33 3.73 -3.75
N ASN A 176 15.38 3.73 -4.59
CA ASN A 176 15.61 4.78 -5.57
C ASN A 176 14.63 4.68 -6.76
N ASP A 177 14.34 3.46 -7.22
CA ASP A 177 13.30 3.23 -8.22
C ASP A 177 11.89 3.52 -7.67
N MET A 178 11.62 3.20 -6.39
CA MET A 178 10.37 3.59 -5.69
C MET A 178 10.22 5.12 -5.54
N SER A 179 11.31 5.85 -5.31
CA SER A 179 11.28 7.31 -5.24
C SER A 179 10.96 7.94 -6.60
N ARG A 180 11.42 7.34 -7.70
CA ARG A 180 11.06 7.76 -9.06
C ARG A 180 9.63 7.41 -9.42
N GLU A 181 9.14 6.24 -9.03
CA GLU A 181 7.75 5.82 -9.26
C GLU A 181 6.75 6.73 -8.50
N LEU A 182 7.10 7.17 -7.29
CA LEU A 182 6.35 8.17 -6.53
C LEU A 182 6.32 9.55 -7.19
N GLU A 183 7.43 9.96 -7.80
CA GLU A 183 7.52 11.21 -8.55
C GLU A 183 6.69 11.12 -9.84
N GLU A 184 6.64 9.96 -10.50
CA GLU A 184 5.74 9.69 -11.63
C GLU A 184 4.26 9.67 -11.22
N GLN A 185 3.90 9.14 -10.05
CA GLN A 185 2.52 9.17 -9.54
C GLN A 185 2.06 10.60 -9.15
N ALA A 186 2.98 11.49 -8.78
CA ALA A 186 2.68 12.91 -8.59
C ALA A 186 2.40 13.64 -9.91
N VAL A 187 2.95 13.17 -11.03
CA VAL A 187 2.72 13.72 -12.39
C VAL A 187 1.34 13.30 -12.94
N ILE A 188 0.81 12.13 -12.56
CA ILE A 188 -0.53 11.69 -12.97
C ILE A 188 -1.65 12.59 -12.41
N LEU A 189 -1.44 13.25 -11.26
CA LEU A 189 -2.39 14.21 -10.70
C LEU A 189 -2.62 15.43 -11.62
N ASP A 190 -1.60 15.86 -12.38
CA ASP A 190 -1.70 16.99 -13.33
C ASP A 190 -2.49 16.58 -14.61
N GLU A 191 -2.33 15.33 -15.06
CA GLU A 191 -3.15 14.78 -16.15
C GLU A 191 -4.62 14.58 -15.74
N THR A 192 -4.86 14.25 -14.46
CA THR A 192 -6.22 14.07 -13.93
C THR A 192 -6.96 15.42 -13.88
N ASP A 193 -6.27 16.51 -13.51
CA ASP A 193 -6.82 17.86 -13.50
C ASP A 193 -7.09 18.36 -14.94
N ALA A 194 -6.18 18.09 -15.87
CA ALA A 194 -6.36 18.40 -17.28
C ALA A 194 -7.52 17.63 -17.95
N ILE A 195 -7.78 16.38 -17.53
CA ILE A 195 -8.94 15.60 -17.97
C ILE A 195 -10.23 16.18 -17.36
N ALA A 196 -10.23 16.53 -16.07
CA ALA A 196 -11.35 17.17 -15.40
C ALA A 196 -11.75 18.48 -16.09
N GLU A 197 -10.79 19.32 -16.47
CA GLU A 197 -11.04 20.59 -17.16
C GLU A 197 -11.61 20.40 -18.57
N ARG A 198 -11.15 19.37 -19.32
CA ARG A 198 -11.77 19.00 -20.61
C ARG A 198 -13.19 18.47 -20.44
N VAL A 199 -13.46 17.73 -19.37
CA VAL A 199 -14.79 17.20 -19.07
C VAL A 199 -15.74 18.33 -18.68
N ASP A 200 -15.32 19.28 -17.83
CA ASP A 200 -16.12 20.48 -17.50
C ASP A 200 -16.41 21.33 -18.75
N GLY A 201 -15.40 21.53 -19.61
CA GLY A 201 -15.58 22.22 -20.88
C GLY A 201 -16.60 21.56 -21.80
N ARG A 202 -16.62 20.22 -21.87
CA ARG A 202 -17.61 19.46 -22.65
C ARG A 202 -19.00 19.47 -22.01
N LEU A 203 -19.09 19.35 -20.69
CA LEU A 203 -20.34 19.42 -19.93
C LEU A 203 -21.01 20.78 -20.06
N ARG A 204 -20.27 21.88 -19.86
CA ARG A 204 -20.77 23.25 -20.07
C ARG A 204 -21.30 23.46 -21.48
N LYS A 205 -20.59 22.94 -22.49
CA LYS A 205 -21.01 23.03 -23.90
C LYS A 205 -22.26 22.20 -24.17
N GLY A 206 -22.33 20.99 -23.61
CA GLY A 206 -23.52 20.13 -23.69
C GLY A 206 -24.74 20.76 -23.02
N MET A 207 -24.56 21.34 -21.82
CA MET A 207 -25.63 21.99 -21.06
C MET A 207 -26.14 23.27 -21.75
N LYS A 208 -25.23 24.04 -22.37
CA LYS A 208 -25.60 25.20 -23.20
C LYS A 208 -26.39 24.78 -24.44
N ASN A 209 -25.95 23.73 -25.14
CA ASN A 209 -26.68 23.22 -26.29
C ASN A 209 -28.04 22.66 -25.89
N LEU A 210 -28.15 21.99 -24.73
CA LEU A 210 -29.41 21.45 -24.22
C LEU A 210 -30.41 22.56 -23.85
N THR A 211 -29.94 23.64 -23.24
CA THR A 211 -30.76 24.82 -22.92
C THR A 211 -31.16 25.59 -24.17
N GLU A 212 -30.28 25.73 -25.16
CA GLU A 212 -30.61 26.29 -26.47
C GLU A 212 -31.63 25.43 -27.23
N PHE A 213 -31.48 24.10 -27.21
CA PHE A 213 -32.44 23.18 -27.82
C PHE A 213 -33.79 23.21 -27.12
N ALA A 214 -33.83 23.21 -25.79
CA ALA A 214 -35.07 23.29 -25.02
C ALA A 214 -35.83 24.58 -25.38
N ARG A 215 -35.14 25.71 -25.42
CA ARG A 215 -35.72 27.01 -25.76
C ARG A 215 -36.18 27.09 -27.22
N ALA A 216 -35.37 26.61 -28.16
CA ALA A 216 -35.71 26.58 -29.58
C ALA A 216 -36.89 25.64 -29.91
N ASN A 217 -37.12 24.62 -29.08
CA ASN A 217 -38.26 23.73 -29.22
C ASN A 217 -39.55 24.36 -28.67
N GLU A 218 -39.48 24.98 -27.49
CA GLU A 218 -40.61 25.68 -26.87
C GLU A 218 -41.15 26.83 -27.75
N ASP A 219 -40.26 27.65 -28.32
CA ASP A 219 -40.64 28.80 -29.16
C ASP A 219 -41.38 28.39 -30.45
N LYS A 220 -41.04 27.23 -31.04
CA LYS A 220 -41.66 26.73 -32.29
C LYS A 220 -43.09 26.25 -32.06
N TYR A 221 -43.33 25.51 -30.97
CA TYR A 221 -44.68 25.02 -30.65
C TYR A 221 -45.60 26.16 -30.20
N SER A 222 -45.08 27.10 -29.42
CA SER A 222 -45.82 28.29 -28.98
C SER A 222 -46.21 29.19 -30.18
N SER A 223 -45.27 29.48 -31.07
CA SER A 223 -45.52 30.32 -32.26
C SER A 223 -46.52 29.67 -33.24
N CYS A 224 -46.46 28.35 -33.42
CA CYS A 224 -47.41 27.62 -34.26
C CYS A 224 -48.84 27.67 -33.67
N CYS A 225 -48.98 27.49 -32.35
CA CYS A 225 -50.27 27.56 -31.67
C CYS A 225 -50.92 28.95 -31.80
N ILE A 226 -50.14 30.02 -31.61
CA ILE A 226 -50.61 31.40 -31.77
C ILE A 226 -51.08 31.67 -33.20
N ALA A 227 -50.33 31.22 -34.21
CA ALA A 227 -50.72 31.39 -35.62
C ALA A 227 -52.03 30.68 -35.97
N ILE A 228 -52.25 29.47 -35.44
CA ILE A 228 -53.50 28.71 -35.63
C ILE A 228 -54.67 29.44 -34.96
N LEU A 229 -54.51 29.94 -33.74
CA LEU A 229 -55.56 30.70 -33.04
C LEU A 229 -55.97 31.97 -33.79
N ILE A 230 -55.02 32.71 -34.34
CA ILE A 230 -55.30 33.92 -35.16
C ILE A 230 -56.07 33.54 -36.42
N PHE A 231 -55.69 32.47 -37.10
CA PHE A 231 -56.37 32.02 -38.31
C PHE A 231 -57.84 31.64 -38.03
N VAL A 232 -58.09 30.91 -36.94
CA VAL A 232 -59.45 30.55 -36.52
C VAL A 232 -60.27 31.79 -36.18
N LEU A 233 -59.67 32.78 -35.49
CA LEU A 233 -60.33 34.04 -35.17
C LEU A 233 -60.72 34.83 -36.43
N ILE A 234 -59.82 34.90 -37.42
CA ILE A 234 -60.11 35.53 -38.72
C ILE A 234 -61.25 34.81 -39.44
N LEU A 235 -61.25 33.47 -39.44
CA LEU A 235 -62.34 32.68 -40.02
C LEU A 235 -63.69 32.97 -39.36
N LEU A 236 -63.72 33.03 -38.03
CA LEU A 236 -64.93 33.41 -37.29
C LEU A 236 -65.39 34.84 -37.60
N LEU A 237 -64.47 35.78 -37.75
CA LEU A 237 -64.80 37.17 -38.12
C LEU A 237 -65.40 37.23 -39.52
N VAL A 238 -64.78 36.55 -40.50
CA VAL A 238 -65.30 36.48 -41.88
C VAL A 238 -66.67 35.81 -41.92
N LEU A 239 -66.86 34.72 -41.18
CA LEU A 239 -68.15 34.04 -41.08
C LEU A 239 -69.23 34.95 -40.47
N LEU A 240 -68.89 35.72 -39.43
CA LEU A 240 -69.79 36.72 -38.83
C LEU A 240 -70.12 37.85 -39.83
N LEU A 241 -69.15 38.31 -40.62
CA LEU A 241 -69.39 39.41 -41.58
C LEU A 241 -70.28 38.95 -42.76
N ILE A 242 -70.16 37.67 -43.15
CA ILE A 242 -70.96 37.09 -44.23
C ILE A 242 -72.38 36.70 -43.78
N LEU A 243 -72.56 36.29 -42.51
CA LEU A 243 -73.84 35.88 -41.92
C LEU A 243 -74.65 37.08 -41.42
#